data_AF-A0A9D8HM39-F1
#
_entry.id   AF-A0A9D8HM39-F1
#
_cell.length_a   1.000
_cell.length_b   1.000
_cell.length_c   1.000
_cell.angle_alpha   90.00
_cell.angle_beta   90.00
_cell.angle_gamma   90.00
#
_symmetry.space_group_name_H-M   'P 1'
#
loop_
_entity.id
_entity.type
_entity.pdbx_description
1 polymer ?
#
loop_
_entity_poly.entity_id
_entity_poly.type
_entity_poly.pdbx_seq_one_letter_code
_entity_poly.pdbx_strand_id
1 'polypeptide(L)'
;MNNLKPEMILARPVMNAKGTVLLNENTELTETIIEKLRAMNAGFIYIKGDLKPAVSREEALADIDKRFLLNHNQLHAGKLKRILIEHIESLYE
;
A
#
# COMPACT_ATOMS: atom_id res chain seq x y z
N MET A 1 -2.72 -17.08 2.75
CA MET A 1 -2.15 -16.25 1.66
C MET A 1 -3.16 -16.07 0.54
N ASN A 2 -4.35 -15.55 0.84
CA ASN A 2 -5.47 -15.59 -0.11
C ASN A 2 -5.65 -14.29 -0.91
N ASN A 3 -4.84 -13.27 -0.60
CA ASN A 3 -4.94 -11.94 -1.21
C ASN A 3 -3.90 -11.73 -2.33
N LEU A 4 -3.12 -12.76 -2.67
CA LEU A 4 -2.15 -12.68 -3.76
C LEU A 4 -2.87 -12.72 -5.09
N LYS A 5 -2.60 -11.73 -5.93
CA LYS A 5 -3.13 -11.64 -7.28
C LYS A 5 -1.98 -11.71 -8.28
N PRO A 6 -2.25 -12.18 -9.50
CA PRO A 6 -1.33 -11.98 -10.61
C PRO A 6 -0.92 -10.50 -10.74
N GLU A 7 0.22 -10.23 -11.35
CA GLU A 7 0.80 -8.88 -11.58
C GLU A 7 1.36 -8.18 -10.32
N MET A 8 1.12 -8.71 -9.12
CA MET A 8 1.77 -8.23 -7.90
C MET A 8 3.29 -8.45 -7.97
N ILE A 9 4.08 -7.50 -7.45
CA ILE A 9 5.55 -7.57 -7.50
C ILE A 9 6.12 -7.84 -6.12
N LEU A 10 7.05 -8.80 -6.01
CA LEU A 10 7.77 -9.06 -4.76
C LEU A 10 8.64 -7.86 -4.35
N ALA A 11 8.45 -7.38 -3.11
CA ALA A 11 9.26 -6.32 -2.51
C ALA A 11 10.58 -6.85 -1.92
N ARG A 12 10.65 -8.15 -1.60
CA ARG A 12 11.83 -8.82 -1.04
C ARG A 12 11.97 -10.22 -1.64
N PRO A 13 13.19 -10.78 -1.68
CA PRO A 13 13.36 -12.17 -2.10
C PRO A 13 12.62 -13.11 -1.15
N VAL A 14 12.04 -14.17 -1.72
CA VAL A 14 11.45 -15.27 -0.94
C VAL A 14 12.52 -16.32 -0.73
N MET A 15 12.76 -16.68 0.53
CA MET A 15 13.75 -17.66 0.93
C MET A 15 13.10 -18.89 1.54
N ASN A 16 13.73 -20.06 1.41
CA ASN A 16 13.34 -21.24 2.16
C ASN A 16 13.86 -21.19 3.62
N ALA A 17 13.46 -22.16 4.45
CA ALA A 17 13.93 -22.28 5.84
C ALA A 17 15.45 -22.45 5.98
N LYS A 18 16.16 -22.80 4.90
CA LYS A 18 17.62 -22.97 4.85
C LYS A 18 18.34 -21.70 4.33
N GLY A 19 17.62 -20.59 4.12
CA GLY A 19 18.19 -19.33 3.64
C GLY A 19 18.50 -19.28 2.14
N THR A 20 18.08 -20.27 1.35
CA THR A 20 18.25 -20.25 -0.11
C THR A 20 17.18 -19.35 -0.74
N VAL A 21 17.60 -18.43 -1.62
CA VAL A 21 16.69 -17.60 -2.42
C VAL A 21 15.98 -18.45 -3.47
N LEU A 22 14.66 -18.32 -3.52
CA LEU A 22 13.80 -19.06 -4.45
C LEU A 22 13.15 -18.16 -5.49
N LEU A 23 12.74 -16.97 -5.06
CA LEU A 23 12.27 -15.91 -5.93
C LEU A 23 13.04 -14.65 -5.55
N ASN A 24 13.52 -13.95 -6.55
CA ASN A 24 14.22 -12.69 -6.33
C ASN A 24 13.20 -11.59 -6.01
N GLU A 25 13.68 -10.52 -5.38
CA GLU A 25 12.95 -9.26 -5.39
C GLU A 25 12.62 -8.83 -6.83
N ASN A 26 11.59 -8.01 -6.99
CA ASN A 26 11.10 -7.53 -8.29
C ASN A 26 10.54 -8.62 -9.21
N THR A 27 10.39 -9.85 -8.73
CA THR A 27 9.67 -10.89 -9.49
C THR A 27 8.18 -10.58 -9.50
N GLU A 28 7.59 -10.55 -10.69
CA GLU A 28 6.15 -10.47 -10.88
C GLU A 28 5.48 -11.82 -10.56
N LEU A 29 4.39 -11.78 -9.82
CA LEU A 29 3.62 -12.96 -9.48
C LEU A 29 2.74 -13.37 -10.66
N THR A 30 3.02 -14.52 -11.24
CA THR A 30 2.10 -15.23 -12.14
C THR A 30 1.25 -16.22 -11.35
N GLU A 31 0.16 -16.72 -11.93
CA GLU A 31 -0.67 -17.75 -11.29
C GLU A 31 0.16 -18.97 -10.85
N THR A 32 1.08 -19.43 -11.70
CA THR A 32 1.99 -20.55 -11.41
C THR A 32 2.88 -20.27 -10.20
N ILE A 33 3.38 -19.02 -10.05
CA ILE A 33 4.22 -18.64 -8.91
C ILE A 33 3.39 -18.58 -7.62
N ILE A 34 2.16 -18.08 -7.69
CA ILE A 34 1.24 -18.00 -6.54
C ILE A 34 0.90 -19.39 -6.02
N GLU A 35 0.61 -20.34 -6.93
CA GLU A 35 0.36 -21.74 -6.55
C GLU A 35 1.59 -22.38 -5.90
N LYS A 36 2.78 -22.14 -6.47
CA LYS A 36 4.04 -22.62 -5.90
C LYS A 36 4.28 -22.07 -4.49
N LEU A 37 4.05 -20.77 -4.27
CA LEU A 37 4.16 -20.13 -2.97
C LEU A 37 3.16 -20.69 -1.95
N ARG A 38 1.95 -21.02 -2.40
CA ARG A 38 0.92 -21.65 -1.55
C ARG A 38 1.30 -23.08 -1.17
N ALA A 39 1.78 -23.88 -2.11
CA ALA A 39 2.23 -25.25 -1.88
C ALA A 39 3.43 -25.31 -0.92
N MET A 40 4.27 -24.27 -0.94
CA MET A 40 5.43 -24.15 -0.06
C MET A 40 5.12 -23.77 1.38
N ASN A 41 3.88 -23.38 1.68
CA ASN A 41 3.47 -22.89 3.01
C ASN A 41 4.41 -21.79 3.55
N ALA A 42 4.83 -20.87 2.68
CA ALA A 42 5.60 -19.71 3.10
C ALA A 42 4.83 -18.96 4.19
N GLY A 43 5.47 -18.60 5.31
CA GLY A 43 4.78 -17.96 6.43
C GLY A 43 4.30 -16.55 6.11
N PHE A 44 5.11 -15.80 5.37
CA PHE A 44 4.80 -14.44 4.92
C PHE A 44 5.62 -14.10 3.67
N ILE A 45 5.08 -13.22 2.83
CA ILE A 45 5.80 -12.63 1.69
C ILE A 45 5.54 -11.13 1.67
N TYR A 46 6.49 -10.37 1.10
CA TYR A 46 6.40 -8.92 1.00
C TYR A 46 6.10 -8.53 -0.44
N ILE A 47 5.00 -7.80 -0.65
CA ILE A 47 4.57 -7.29 -1.96
C ILE A 47 4.84 -5.78 -2.00
N LYS A 48 5.26 -5.25 -3.15
CA LYS A 48 5.34 -3.82 -3.36
C LYS A 48 3.93 -3.24 -3.28
N GLY A 49 3.71 -2.34 -2.32
CA GLY A 49 2.49 -1.57 -2.29
C GLY A 49 2.52 -0.52 -3.38
N ASP A 50 1.41 -0.36 -4.10
CA ASP A 50 1.18 0.87 -4.83
C ASP A 50 1.01 2.01 -3.82
N LEU A 51 1.80 3.06 -3.98
CA LEU A 51 1.64 4.31 -3.23
C LEU A 51 0.35 5.06 -3.61
N LYS A 52 -0.35 4.58 -4.64
CA LYS A 52 -1.56 5.21 -5.15
C LYS A 52 -2.70 5.05 -4.14
N PRO A 53 -3.32 6.16 -3.70
CA PRO A 53 -4.47 6.11 -2.82
C PRO A 53 -5.61 5.30 -3.42
N ALA A 54 -6.33 4.57 -2.58
CA ALA A 54 -7.47 3.73 -3.00
C ALA A 54 -8.73 4.54 -3.36
N VAL A 55 -8.76 5.82 -3.03
CA VAL A 55 -9.86 6.76 -3.28
C VAL A 55 -9.39 7.84 -4.24
N SER A 56 -10.32 8.54 -4.87
CA SER A 56 -9.99 9.71 -5.70
C SER A 56 -9.46 10.86 -4.87
N ARG A 57 -8.74 11.79 -5.53
CA ARG A 57 -8.28 13.04 -4.92
C ARG A 57 -9.45 13.83 -4.34
N GLU A 58 -10.55 13.91 -5.09
CA GLU A 58 -11.76 14.64 -4.70
C GLU A 58 -12.40 14.06 -3.45
N GLU A 59 -12.51 12.73 -3.36
CA GLU A 59 -13.04 12.05 -2.18
C GLU A 59 -12.15 12.25 -0.95
N ALA A 60 -10.82 12.19 -1.12
CA ALA A 60 -9.88 12.42 -0.03
C ALA A 60 -9.99 13.85 0.53
N LEU A 61 -10.10 14.85 -0.35
CA LEU A 61 -10.27 16.25 0.05
C LEU A 61 -11.62 16.50 0.75
N ALA A 62 -12.69 15.89 0.24
CA ALA A 62 -14.02 15.99 0.86
C ALA A 62 -14.06 15.40 2.28
N ASP A 63 -13.35 14.28 2.52
CA ASP A 63 -13.27 13.69 3.85
C ASP A 63 -12.51 14.58 4.84
N ILE A 64 -11.44 15.23 4.40
CA ILE A 64 -10.72 16.23 5.20
C ILE A 64 -11.64 17.40 5.54
N ASP A 65 -12.35 17.96 4.56
CA ASP A 65 -13.29 19.06 4.80
C ASP A 65 -14.33 18.70 5.85
N LYS A 66 -14.93 17.50 5.75
CA LYS A 66 -15.89 16.99 6.74
C LYS A 66 -15.31 16.87 8.15
N ARG A 67 -14.06 16.40 8.29
CA ARG A 67 -13.40 16.23 9.59
C ARG A 67 -13.03 17.56 10.24
N PHE A 68 -12.63 18.55 9.44
CA PHE A 68 -12.30 19.89 9.94
C PHE A 68 -13.53 20.75 10.20
N LEU A 69 -14.67 20.48 9.56
CA LEU A 69 -15.96 21.10 9.89
C LEU A 69 -16.41 20.81 11.32
N LEU A 70 -15.97 19.71 11.95
CA LEU A 70 -16.32 19.36 13.33
C LEU A 70 -15.46 20.07 14.39
N ASN A 71 -14.35 20.72 14.01
CA ASN A 71 -13.34 21.24 14.93
C ASN A 71 -12.92 22.69 14.63
N HIS A 72 -13.89 23.56 14.32
CA HIS A 72 -13.69 24.95 13.92
C HIS A 72 -13.00 25.85 14.96
N ASN A 73 -12.80 25.38 16.20
CA ASN A 73 -12.41 26.23 17.34
C ASN A 73 -10.98 26.00 17.87
N GLN A 74 -10.08 25.38 17.09
CA GLN A 74 -8.69 25.21 17.50
C GLN A 74 -7.74 26.14 16.76
N LEU A 75 -6.91 26.86 17.52
CA LEU A 75 -5.92 27.88 17.10
C LEU A 75 -4.94 27.43 16.00
N HIS A 76 -4.93 26.14 15.64
CA HIS A 76 -4.03 25.53 14.66
C HIS A 76 -4.75 24.72 13.56
N ALA A 77 -6.08 24.60 13.59
CA ALA A 77 -6.85 23.77 12.67
C ALA A 77 -6.63 24.16 11.20
N GLY A 78 -6.58 25.47 10.90
CA GLY A 78 -6.34 25.93 9.53
C GLY A 78 -4.95 25.58 8.98
N LYS A 79 -3.91 25.69 9.81
CA LYS A 79 -2.53 25.35 9.40
C LYS A 79 -2.38 23.84 9.19
N LEU A 80 -2.97 23.03 10.08
CA LEU A 80 -2.96 21.58 9.97
C LEU A 80 -3.73 21.10 8.73
N LYS A 81 -4.92 21.69 8.47
CA LYS A 81 -5.73 21.40 7.29
C LYS A 81 -4.94 21.65 6.01
N ARG A 82 -4.25 22.79 5.91
CA ARG A 82 -3.43 23.13 4.75
C ARG A 82 -2.31 22.11 4.51
N ILE A 83 -1.56 21.73 5.55
CA ILE A 83 -0.48 20.72 5.44
C ILE A 83 -1.03 19.36 4.98
N LEU A 84 -2.22 18.98 5.47
CA LEU A 84 -2.86 17.73 5.05
C LEU A 84 -3.32 17.77 3.59
N ILE A 85 -3.85 18.89 3.12
CA ILE A 85 -4.24 19.07 1.71
C ILE A 85 -3.00 18.95 0.82
N GLU A 86 -1.92 19.68 1.13
CA GLU A 86 -0.67 19.63 0.37
C GLU A 86 -0.11 18.19 0.31
N HIS A 87 -0.16 17.46 1.43
CA HIS A 87 0.27 16.06 1.45
C HIS A 87 -0.64 15.16 0.61
N ILE A 88 -1.96 15.29 0.73
CA ILE A 88 -2.92 14.49 -0.06
C ILE A 88 -2.71 14.73 -1.54
N GLU A 89 -2.53 15.97 -1.97
CA GLU A 89 -2.28 16.32 -3.37
C GLU A 89 -1.01 15.63 -3.90
N SER A 90 0.08 15.61 -3.12
CA SER A 90 1.33 14.91 -3.51
C SER A 90 1.20 13.39 -3.66
N LEU A 91 0.10 12.77 -3.18
CA LEU A 91 -0.14 11.33 -3.38
C LEU A 91 -0.75 11.00 -4.75
N TYR A 92 -1.17 12.01 -5.52
CA TYR A 92 -1.81 11.85 -6.83
C TYR A 92 -0.99 12.47 -7.99
N GLU A 93 0.16 13.06 -7.70
CA GLU A 93 1.18 13.48 -8.69
C GLU A 93 2.06 12.29 -9.11
#